data_AF-A0A418Q3D6-F1
#
_entry.id   AF-A0A418Q3D6-F1
#
_cell.length_a   1.000
_cell.length_b   1.000
_cell.length_c   1.000
_cell.angle_alpha   90.00
_cell.angle_beta   90.00
_cell.angle_gamma   90.00
#
_symmetry.space_group_name_H-M   'P 1'
#
loop_
_entity.id
_entity.type
_entity.pdbx_description
1 polymer ?
#
loop_
_entity_poly.entity_id
_entity_poly.type
_entity_poly.pdbx_seq_one_letter_code
_entity_poly.pdbx_strand_id
1 'polypeptide(L)'
;MKTRLAISALSLTLASCGSVADLTPQTGKSLPQKPALAREPLTAEQLLELPQVAKPRRVDELTKRGDVRQADPFELPPPDGASAPDESGASTTGPDNQDEPRP
;
A
#
# COMPACT_ATOMS: atom_id res chain seq x y z
N MET A 1 31.17 9.03 37.27
CA MET A 1 31.08 10.23 36.38
C MET A 1 31.41 9.89 34.92
N LYS A 2 32.55 9.24 34.63
CA LYS A 2 32.95 8.86 33.26
C LYS A 2 31.91 8.03 32.49
N THR A 3 31.26 7.07 33.14
CA THR A 3 30.20 6.24 32.54
C THR A 3 28.95 7.04 32.16
N ARG A 4 28.57 8.04 32.96
CA ARG A 4 27.43 8.91 32.62
C ARG A 4 27.76 9.81 31.42
N LEU A 5 29.00 10.28 31.33
CA LEU A 5 29.49 11.05 30.18
C LEU A 5 29.52 10.21 28.89
N ALA A 6 29.94 8.94 28.99
CA ALA A 6 29.94 8.03 27.84
C ALA A 6 28.52 7.74 27.32
N ILE A 7 27.57 7.53 28.23
CA ILE A 7 26.16 7.30 27.88
C ILE A 7 25.56 8.55 27.22
N SER A 8 25.82 9.75 27.76
CA SER A 8 25.30 10.99 27.16
C SER A 8 25.89 11.31 25.79
N ALA A 9 27.17 10.94 25.56
CA ALA A 9 27.81 11.13 24.26
C ALA A 9 27.21 10.20 23.20
N LEU A 10 26.94 8.93 23.57
CA LEU A 10 26.34 7.95 22.66
C LEU A 10 24.89 8.31 22.29
N SER A 11 24.10 8.85 23.24
CA SER A 11 22.75 9.29 22.92
C SER A 11 22.73 10.50 21.99
N LEU A 12 23.70 11.41 22.08
CA LEU A 12 23.82 12.54 21.16
C LEU A 12 24.17 12.10 19.73
N THR A 13 25.01 11.09 19.56
CA THR A 13 25.36 10.59 18.22
C THR A 13 24.21 9.81 17.57
N LEU A 14 23.39 9.11 18.35
CA LEU A 14 22.18 8.46 17.84
C LEU A 14 21.11 9.47 17.41
N ALA A 15 21.01 10.61 18.09
CA ALA A 15 20.03 11.65 17.77
C ALA A 15 20.39 12.50 16.53
N SER A 16 21.62 12.42 16.01
CA SER A 16 22.05 13.29 14.89
C SER A 16 21.65 12.78 13.50
N CYS A 17 21.18 11.54 13.36
CA CYS A 17 20.90 10.90 12.06
C CYS A 17 19.53 11.29 11.43
N GLY A 18 18.99 12.46 11.76
CA GLY A 18 17.61 12.83 11.39
C GLY A 18 17.39 14.32 11.14
N SER A 19 18.38 15.04 10.59
CA SER A 19 18.17 16.46 10.28
C SER A 19 17.07 16.63 9.22
N VAL A 20 16.02 17.35 9.57
CA VAL A 20 14.98 17.78 8.62
C VAL A 20 15.39 19.16 8.12
N ALA A 21 15.72 19.25 6.84
CA ALA A 21 16.06 20.50 6.17
C ALA A 21 15.43 20.48 4.77
N ASP A 22 15.28 21.66 4.19
CA ASP A 22 14.72 21.79 2.85
C ASP A 22 15.56 21.02 1.82
N LEU A 23 14.85 20.31 0.95
CA LEU A 23 15.48 19.50 -0.08
C LEU A 23 15.96 20.40 -1.22
N THR A 24 17.24 20.28 -1.55
CA THR A 24 17.83 20.94 -2.71
C THR A 24 18.06 19.93 -3.84
N PRO A 25 17.99 20.35 -5.10
CA PRO A 25 18.35 19.51 -6.23
C PRO A 25 19.79 19.04 -6.11
N GLN A 26 20.03 17.79 -6.52
CA GLN A 26 21.37 17.22 -6.61
C GLN A 26 22.29 18.12 -7.45
N THR A 27 23.57 18.20 -7.10
CA THR A 27 24.56 19.04 -7.80
C THR A 27 24.53 18.79 -9.30
N GLY A 28 24.37 19.86 -10.08
CA GLY A 28 24.29 19.84 -11.54
C GLY A 28 22.92 19.47 -12.12
N LYS A 29 21.88 19.27 -11.29
CA LYS A 29 20.50 19.07 -11.75
C LYS A 29 19.62 20.27 -11.38
N SER A 30 18.70 20.63 -12.26
CA SER A 30 17.68 21.65 -12.00
C SER A 30 16.34 21.00 -11.70
N LEU A 31 15.42 21.78 -11.11
CA LEU A 31 14.02 21.39 -11.02
C LEU A 31 13.44 21.12 -12.44
N PRO A 32 12.43 20.25 -12.55
CA PRO A 32 11.73 20.02 -13.80
C PRO A 32 11.10 21.31 -14.31
N GLN A 33 10.94 21.41 -15.64
CA GLN A 33 10.34 22.58 -16.25
C GLN A 33 8.89 22.74 -15.83
N LYS A 34 8.46 24.00 -15.75
CA LYS A 34 7.11 24.38 -15.35
C LYS A 34 6.06 23.67 -16.23
N PRO A 35 4.98 23.11 -15.64
CA PRO A 35 3.83 22.62 -16.40
C PRO A 35 3.27 23.69 -17.33
N ALA A 36 2.72 23.28 -18.48
CA ALA A 36 2.24 24.21 -19.51
C ALA A 36 1.28 25.28 -18.95
N LEU A 37 0.39 24.88 -18.04
CA LEU A 37 -0.66 25.73 -17.48
C LEU A 37 -0.30 26.42 -16.15
N ALA A 38 0.82 26.06 -15.52
CA ALA A 38 1.23 26.72 -14.27
C ALA A 38 1.72 28.15 -14.56
N ARG A 39 1.65 29.07 -13.60
CA ARG A 39 2.25 30.41 -13.75
C ARG A 39 3.74 30.40 -13.45
N GLU A 40 4.15 29.60 -12.47
CA GLU A 40 5.51 29.49 -11.96
C GLU A 40 5.92 28.02 -11.79
N PRO A 41 7.22 27.69 -11.80
CA PRO A 41 7.70 26.33 -11.52
C PRO A 41 7.34 25.89 -10.09
N LEU A 42 7.10 24.60 -9.90
CA LEU A 42 6.75 24.04 -8.59
C LEU A 42 7.98 24.00 -7.66
N THR A 43 7.74 24.18 -6.36
CA THR A 43 8.75 24.01 -5.32
C THR A 43 9.07 22.53 -5.07
N ALA A 44 10.17 22.24 -4.38
CA ALA A 44 10.53 20.86 -4.03
C ALA A 44 9.45 20.16 -3.20
N GLU A 45 8.82 20.89 -2.26
CA GLU A 45 7.73 20.38 -1.42
C GLU A 45 6.49 20.04 -2.25
N GLN A 46 6.10 20.92 -3.18
CA GLN A 46 4.94 20.72 -4.05
C GLN A 46 5.14 19.54 -5.02
N LEU A 47 6.38 19.26 -5.43
CA LEU A 47 6.69 18.09 -6.27
C LEU A 47 6.63 16.77 -5.51
N LEU A 48 6.83 16.80 -4.19
CA LEU A 48 6.72 15.63 -3.31
C LEU A 48 5.29 15.41 -2.82
N GLU A 49 4.42 16.41 -2.97
CA GLU A 49 3.01 16.27 -2.64
C GLU A 49 2.32 15.31 -3.60
N LEU A 50 1.66 14.29 -3.04
CA LEU A 50 0.98 13.28 -3.83
C LEU A 50 -0.32 13.86 -4.39
N PRO A 51 -0.52 13.91 -5.72
CA PRO A 51 -1.74 14.47 -6.29
C PRO A 51 -2.93 13.57 -5.97
N GLN A 52 -4.13 14.16 -5.87
CA GLN A 52 -5.37 13.44 -5.50
C GLN A 52 -5.64 12.20 -6.37
N VAL A 53 -5.26 12.26 -7.65
CA VAL A 53 -5.42 11.17 -8.61
C VAL A 53 -4.38 10.04 -8.47
N ALA A 54 -3.24 10.29 -7.81
CA ALA A 54 -2.19 9.28 -7.63
C ALA A 54 -2.53 8.29 -6.51
N LYS A 55 -3.41 8.65 -5.58
CA LYS A 55 -3.87 7.76 -4.49
C LYS A 55 -5.37 7.92 -4.27
N PRO A 56 -6.21 7.52 -5.25
CA PRO A 56 -7.64 7.59 -5.09
C PRO A 56 -8.05 6.72 -3.90
N ARG A 57 -8.99 7.23 -3.10
CA ARG A 57 -9.59 6.45 -2.02
C ARG A 57 -10.31 5.28 -2.66
N ARG A 58 -9.85 4.05 -2.43
CA ARG A 58 -10.68 2.89 -2.71
C ARG A 58 -11.85 2.92 -1.74
N VAL A 59 -13.03 3.21 -2.27
CA VAL A 59 -14.28 2.92 -1.58
C VAL A 59 -14.51 1.43 -1.72
N ASP A 60 -13.76 0.64 -0.94
CA ASP A 60 -14.09 -0.76 -0.75
C ASP A 60 -15.39 -0.77 0.06
N GLU A 61 -16.54 -0.89 -0.59
CA GLU A 61 -17.78 -1.18 0.12
C GLU A 61 -17.63 -2.58 0.75
N LEU A 62 -17.18 -2.60 2.01
CA LEU A 62 -17.08 -3.79 2.87
C LEU A 62 -18.36 -4.63 2.87
N THR A 63 -19.50 -4.02 2.56
CA THR A 63 -20.82 -4.64 2.49
C THR A 63 -21.01 -5.58 1.29
N LYS A 64 -20.30 -5.41 0.18
CA LYS A 64 -20.48 -6.25 -1.03
C LYS A 64 -19.51 -7.43 -1.15
N ARG A 65 -18.65 -7.63 -0.14
CA ARG A 65 -17.73 -8.78 -0.10
C ARG A 65 -18.40 -10.09 0.35
N GLY A 66 -19.66 -10.05 0.78
CA GLY A 66 -20.32 -11.18 1.44
C GLY A 66 -21.56 -11.74 0.76
N ASP A 67 -21.95 -11.26 -0.42
CA ASP A 67 -23.11 -11.84 -1.11
C ASP A 67 -22.71 -13.15 -1.79
N VAL A 68 -23.50 -14.19 -1.53
CA VAL A 68 -23.38 -15.48 -2.21
C VAL A 68 -23.58 -15.23 -3.70
N ARG A 69 -22.58 -15.61 -4.51
CA ARG A 69 -22.67 -15.49 -5.96
C ARG A 69 -23.71 -16.48 -6.46
N GLN A 70 -24.54 -16.04 -7.41
CA GLN A 70 -25.39 -16.96 -8.16
C GLN A 70 -24.50 -17.97 -8.89
N ALA A 71 -24.93 -19.23 -8.94
CA ALA A 71 -24.27 -20.27 -9.72
C ALA A 71 -24.03 -19.78 -11.17
N ASP A 72 -22.85 -20.09 -11.72
CA ASP A 72 -22.50 -19.69 -13.09
C ASP A 72 -23.38 -20.45 -14.09
N PRO A 73 -24.19 -19.77 -14.93
CA PRO A 73 -25.02 -20.43 -15.93
C PRO A 73 -24.21 -21.18 -17.01
N PHE A 74 -22.89 -20.97 -17.08
CA PHE A 74 -21.98 -21.61 -18.02
C PHE A 74 -21.05 -22.64 -17.37
N GLU A 75 -21.33 -23.07 -16.14
CA GLU A 75 -20.66 -24.21 -15.51
C GLU A 75 -20.98 -25.48 -16.31
N LEU A 76 -20.08 -25.83 -17.25
CA LEU A 76 -20.26 -27.02 -18.08
C LEU A 76 -19.91 -28.29 -17.30
N PRO A 77 -20.66 -29.39 -17.46
CA PRO A 77 -20.32 -30.66 -16.84
C PRO A 77 -18.95 -31.16 -17.36
N PRO A 78 -18.21 -31.95 -16.54
CA PRO A 78 -17.00 -32.63 -16.99
C PRO A 78 -17.23 -33.46 -18.26
N PRO A 79 -16.19 -33.66 -19.09
CA PRO A 79 -16.30 -34.26 -20.42
C PRO A 79 -16.69 -35.74 -20.42
N ASP A 80 -16.68 -36.38 -19.26
CA ASP A 80 -17.16 -37.75 -19.04
C ASP A 80 -18.70 -37.84 -18.91
N GLY A 81 -19.40 -36.70 -18.94
CA GLY A 81 -20.86 -36.63 -18.91
C GLY A 81 -21.46 -36.76 -17.51
N ALA A 82 -20.65 -36.71 -16.45
CA ALA A 82 -21.18 -36.57 -15.10
C ALA A 82 -21.76 -35.17 -14.91
N SER A 83 -22.98 -35.05 -14.37
CA SER A 83 -23.53 -33.75 -13.97
C SER A 83 -22.62 -33.09 -12.92
N ALA A 84 -22.47 -31.76 -12.97
CA ALA A 84 -21.89 -31.03 -11.85
C ALA A 84 -22.66 -31.40 -10.56
N PRO A 85 -22.00 -31.63 -9.42
CA PRO A 85 -22.70 -31.90 -8.16
C PRO A 85 -23.70 -30.77 -7.89
N ASP A 86 -24.95 -31.11 -7.57
CA ASP A 86 -25.94 -30.14 -7.11
C ASP A 86 -25.40 -29.49 -5.82
N GLU A 87 -24.90 -28.25 -5.91
CA GLU A 87 -24.48 -27.45 -4.76
C GLU A 87 -25.68 -26.93 -3.94
N SER A 88 -26.77 -27.70 -3.87
CA SER A 88 -27.83 -27.46 -2.89
C SER A 88 -27.43 -28.11 -1.56
N GLY A 89 -26.45 -27.50 -0.89
CA GLY A 89 -26.11 -27.79 0.50
C GLY A 89 -24.92 -28.72 0.70
N ALA A 90 -23.71 -28.22 0.48
CA ALA A 90 -22.50 -28.84 1.01
C ALA A 90 -21.48 -27.77 1.40
N SER A 91 -21.76 -27.12 2.52
CA SER A 91 -20.70 -26.55 3.36
C SER A 91 -19.75 -27.70 3.74
N THR A 92 -18.59 -27.78 3.10
CA THR A 92 -17.48 -28.60 3.57
C THR A 92 -16.21 -27.75 3.62
N THR A 93 -15.96 -27.26 4.83
CA THR A 93 -14.65 -27.14 5.47
C THR A 93 -13.42 -26.86 4.58
N GLY A 94 -12.91 -25.64 4.69
CA GLY A 94 -11.47 -25.39 4.68
C GLY A 94 -11.15 -24.26 5.67
N PRO A 95 -10.58 -24.54 6.86
CA PRO A 95 -10.04 -23.48 7.70
C PRO A 95 -8.62 -23.23 7.21
N ASP A 96 -8.45 -22.46 6.13
CA ASP A 96 -7.12 -21.90 5.83
C ASP A 96 -7.03 -20.52 6.48
N ASN A 97 -6.77 -20.56 7.78
CA ASN A 97 -6.30 -19.42 8.56
C ASN A 97 -4.92 -19.05 8.02
N GLN A 98 -4.87 -18.20 6.99
CA GLN A 98 -3.63 -17.56 6.52
C GLN A 98 -3.38 -16.23 7.25
N ASP A 99 -3.90 -16.09 8.46
CA ASP A 99 -3.49 -15.08 9.45
C ASP A 99 -2.52 -15.73 10.46
N GLU A 100 -1.34 -16.15 9.99
CA GLU A 100 -0.20 -16.25 10.90
C GLU A 100 0.61 -14.94 10.78
N PRO A 101 0.74 -14.14 11.85
CA PRO A 101 1.62 -12.98 11.83
C PRO A 101 3.07 -13.48 11.78
N ARG A 102 3.75 -13.25 10.66
CA ARG A 102 5.18 -13.47 10.53
C ARG A 102 5.92 -12.59 11.57
N PRO A 103 6.84 -13.14 12.37
CA PRO A 103 7.58 -12.37 13.37
C PRO A 103 8.47 -11.29 12.75
#